data_AF-A0A935R3V5-F1
#
_entry.id   AF-A0A935R3V5-F1
#
_cell.length_a   1.000
_cell.length_b   1.000
_cell.length_c   1.000
_cell.angle_alpha   90.00
_cell.angle_beta   90.00
_cell.angle_gamma   90.00
#
_symmetry.space_group_name_H-M   'P 1'
#
loop_
_entity.id
_entity.type
_entity.pdbx_description
1 polymer ?
#
loop_
_entity_poly.entity_id
_entity_poly.type
_entity_poly.pdbx_seq_one_letter_code
_entity_poly.pdbx_strand_id
1 'polypeptide(L)' 'MHIHVERDSAVAKFWLSPVRLQHSTGFGRSELVEIASLVAENRDMLSEAWNDFFTN' A
#
# COMPACT_ATOMS: atom_id res chain seq x y z
N MET A 1 -4.64 -1.69 -9.69
CA MET A 1 -4.17 -2.49 -8.54
C MET A 1 -3.87 -1.55 -7.38
N HIS A 2 -4.48 -1.82 -6.23
CA HIS A 2 -4.24 -1.10 -4.99
C HIS A 2 -4.02 -2.10 -3.84
N ILE A 3 -3.28 -1.66 -2.83
CA ILE A 3 -3.06 -2.41 -1.60
C ILE A 3 -3.61 -1.63 -0.42
N HIS A 4 -3.96 -2.37 0.63
CA HIS A 4 -4.33 -1.80 1.92
C HIS A 4 -3.20 -2.06 2.91
N VAL A 5 -2.89 -1.05 3.71
CA VAL A 5 -1.99 -1.13 4.86
C VAL A 5 -2.83 -0.80 6.08
N GLU A 6 -2.91 -1.71 7.04
CA GLU A 6 -3.76 -1.59 8.22
C GLU A 6 -2.92 -1.73 9.50
N ARG A 7 -3.21 -0.91 10.52
CA ARG A 7 -2.61 -0.99 11.86
C ARG A 7 -3.63 -0.54 12.89
N ASP A 8 -4.01 -1.44 13.80
CA ASP A 8 -5.10 -1.20 14.77
C ASP A 8 -6.38 -0.71 14.06
N SER A 9 -6.85 0.51 14.36
CA SER A 9 -7.97 1.16 13.70
C SER A 9 -7.57 2.05 12.51
N ALA A 10 -6.28 2.10 12.16
CA ALA A 10 -5.76 2.90 11.06
C ALA A 10 -5.71 2.10 9.76
N VAL A 11 -6.07 2.74 8.65
CA VAL A 11 -6.13 2.14 7.32
C VAL A 11 -5.56 3.14 6.31
N ALA A 12 -4.68 2.67 5.43
CA ALA A 12 -4.16 3.43 4.29
C ALA A 12 -4.26 2.60 3.01
N LYS A 13 -4.64 3.23 1.91
CA LYS A 13 -4.78 2.62 0.59
C LYS A 13 -3.79 3.25 -0.36
N PHE A 14 -3.00 2.42 -1.03
CA PHE A 14 -2.00 2.87 -1.99
C PHE A 14 -2.25 2.25 -3.36
N TRP A 15 -2.14 3.07 -4.40
CA TRP A 15 -1.93 2.60 -5.77
C TRP A 15 -0.53 2.00 -5.88
N LEU A 16 -0.36 0.95 -6.68
CA LEU A 16 0.97 0.37 -6.97
C LEU A 16 1.57 0.84 -8.31
N SER A 17 0.79 1.55 -9.13
CA SER A 17 1.26 2.08 -10.41
C SER A 17 0.55 3.39 -10.77
N PRO A 18 1.21 4.55 -10.56
CA PRO A 18 2.41 4.74 -9.73
C PRO A 18 2.10 4.60 -8.24
N VAL A 19 3.14 4.40 -7.41
CA VAL A 19 2.99 4.33 -5.95
C VAL A 19 2.52 5.67 -5.40
N ARG A 20 1.24 5.74 -5.00
CA ARG A 20 0.59 6.95 -4.49
C ARG A 20 -0.49 6.63 -3.48
N LEU A 21 -0.57 7.44 -2.43
CA LEU A 21 -1.66 7.39 -1.47
C LEU A 21 -2.98 7.72 -2.17
N GLN A 22 -3.97 6.84 -2.01
CA GLN A 22 -5.35 7.06 -2.43
C GLN A 22 -6.18 7.63 -1.29
N HIS A 23 -6.08 7.00 -0.11
CA HIS A 23 -6.87 7.35 1.07
C HIS A 23 -6.17 6.88 2.35
N SER A 24 -6.32 7.61 3.45
CA SER A 24 -5.84 7.19 4.77
C SER A 24 -6.74 7.69 5.89
N THR A 25 -6.92 6.85 6.91
CA THR A 25 -7.56 7.18 8.18
C THR A 25 -6.68 6.66 9.32
N GLY A 26 -6.51 7.44 10.39
CA GLY A 26 -5.78 7.03 11.60
C GLY A 26 -4.25 7.08 11.53
N PHE A 27 -3.64 7.16 10.34
CA PHE A 27 -2.19 7.33 10.19
C PHE A 27 -1.77 8.80 10.20
N GLY A 28 -0.66 9.09 10.88
CA GLY A 28 -0.01 10.40 10.82
C GLY A 28 0.75 10.62 9.51
N ARG A 29 1.05 11.89 9.18
CA ARG A 29 1.74 12.25 7.93
C ARG A 29 3.12 11.57 7.79
N SER A 30 3.91 11.53 8.86
CA SER A 30 5.23 10.90 8.84
C SER A 30 5.14 9.40 8.58
N GLU A 31 4.14 8.74 9.18
CA GLU A 31 3.89 7.31 8.99
C GLU A 31 3.45 7.01 7.57
N LEU A 32 2.60 7.86 6.98
CA LEU A 32 2.20 7.71 5.58
C LEU A 32 3.38 7.83 4.61
N VAL A 33 4.39 8.66 4.95
CA VAL A 33 5.62 8.76 4.16
C VAL A 33 6.45 7.48 4.29
N GLU A 34 6.61 6.97 5.51
CA GLU A 34 7.33 5.70 5.75
C GLU A 34 6.64 4.52 5.05
N ILE A 35 5.32 4.42 5.19
CA ILE A 35 4.53 3.40 4.49
C ILE A 35 4.67 3.55 2.98
N ALA A 36 4.62 4.77 2.43
CA ALA A 36 4.81 4.98 1.00
C ALA A 36 6.19 4.50 0.51
N SER A 37 7.25 4.73 1.29
CA SER A 37 8.59 4.21 0.99
C SER A 37 8.63 2.68 1.02
N LEU A 38 8.07 2.06 2.06
CA LEU A 38 8.00 0.60 2.16
C LEU A 38 7.21 -0.02 1.01
N VAL A 39 6.10 0.59 0.61
CA VAL A 39 5.30 0.15 -0.54
C VAL A 39 6.09 0.29 -1.85
N ALA A 40 6.87 1.36 -2.00
CA ALA A 40 7.71 1.55 -3.18
C ALA A 40 8.84 0.52 -3.26
N GLU A 41 9.52 0.24 -2.14
CA GLU A 41 10.58 -0.75 -2.03
C GLU A 41 10.10 -2.16 -2.33
N ASN A 42 8.87 -2.49 -1.91
CA ASN A 42 8.28 -3.82 -2.07
C ASN A 42 7.32 -3.92 -3.26
N ARG A 43 7.29 -2.91 -4.15
CA ARG A 43 6.30 -2.78 -5.22
C ARG A 43 6.22 -4.02 -6.11
N ASP A 44 7.36 -4.58 -6.48
CA ASP A 44 7.43 -5.70 -7.42
C ASP A 44 6.87 -6.98 -6.77
N MET A 45 7.31 -7.30 -5.55
CA MET A 45 6.77 -8.41 -4.76
C MET A 45 5.26 -8.27 -4.52
N LEU A 46 4.79 -7.06 -4.18
CA LEU A 46 3.36 -6.80 -3.98
C LEU A 46 2.56 -6.93 -5.28
N SER A 47 3.16 -6.58 -6.42
CA SER A 47 2.53 -6.71 -7.73
C SER A 47 2.43 -8.17 -8.16
N GLU A 48 3.48 -8.96 -7.92
CA GLU A 48 3.50 -10.41 -8.15
C GLU A 48 2.45 -11.13 -7.30
N ALA A 49 2.45 -10.88 -5.98
CA ALA A 49 1.49 -11.49 -5.07
C ALA A 49 0.03 -11.15 -5.42
N TRP A 50 -0.23 -9.93 -5.91
CA TRP A 50 -1.57 -9.54 -6.36
C TRP A 50 -1.96 -10.29 -7.64
N ASN A 51 -1.03 -10.45 -8.60
CA ASN A 51 -1.30 -11.24 -9.79
C ASN A 51 -1.58 -12.70 -9.41
N ASP A 52 -0.83 -13.29 -8.49
CA ASP A 52 -1.05 -14.67 -8.03
C ASP A 52 -2.42 -14.84 -7.34
N PHE A 53 -2.85 -13.85 -6.53
CA PHE A 53 -4.12 -13.91 -5.81
C PHE A 53 -5.35 -13.75 -6.72
N PHE A 54 -5.25 -12.97 -7.81
CA PHE A 54 -6.39 -12.65 -8.68
C PHE A 54 -6.39 -13.36 -10.05
N THR A 55 -5.33 -14.11 -10.38
CA THR A 55 -5.22 -14.83 -11.68
C THR A 55 -5.59 -16.32 -11.58
N ASN A 56 -6.07 -16.80 -10.43
CA ASN A 56 -6.51 -18.20 -10.25
C ASN A 56 -7.97 -18.33 -9.80
#